data_AF-A0A2V5R8E1-F1
#
_entry.id   AF-A0A2V5R8E1-F1
#
_cell.length_a   1.000
_cell.length_b   1.000
_cell.length_c   1.000
_cell.angle_alpha   90.00
_cell.angle_beta   90.00
_cell.angle_gamma   90.00
#
_symmetry.space_group_name_H-M   'P 1'
#
loop_
_entity.id
_entity.type
_entity.pdbx_description
1 polymer ?
#
loop_
_entity_poly.entity_id
_entity_poly.type
_entity_poly.pdbx_seq_one_letter_code
_entity_poly.pdbx_strand_id
1 'polypeptide(L)'
;MHLFQYRNGALHCEDVDLARVAGKFGTPTYVYSAETILDHYTRLDAALAPLDHLICYAVKANSNRAILKLLADAGAGFDVVSGGELFRVLAGPAGVGAKCT
;
A
#
# COMPACT_ATOMS: atom_id res chain seq x y z
N MET A 1 -7.22 6.40 -10.29
CA MET A 1 -8.10 7.23 -9.45
C MET A 1 -8.04 6.74 -8.01
N HIS A 2 -8.33 7.60 -7.04
CA HIS A 2 -8.14 7.34 -5.61
C HIS A 2 -9.42 7.58 -4.81
N LEU A 3 -9.53 7.00 -3.62
CA LEU A 3 -10.72 7.10 -2.75
C LEU A 3 -10.66 8.28 -1.76
N PHE A 4 -10.12 9.41 -2.22
CA PHE A 4 -10.25 10.70 -1.56
C PHE A 4 -11.36 11.49 -2.21
N GLN A 5 -12.45 11.76 -1.48
CA GLN A 5 -13.66 12.37 -2.02
C GLN A 5 -14.33 13.28 -1.01
N TYR A 6 -14.97 14.34 -1.50
CA TYR A 6 -15.83 15.19 -0.68
C TYR A 6 -17.21 14.54 -0.50
N ARG A 7 -17.69 14.46 0.74
CA ARG A 7 -19.04 14.05 1.10
C ARG A 7 -19.65 15.13 1.98
N ASN A 8 -20.73 15.75 1.52
CA ASN A 8 -21.39 16.85 2.24
C ASN A 8 -20.44 17.98 2.67
N GLY A 9 -19.45 18.33 1.84
CA GLY A 9 -18.47 19.38 2.11
C GLY A 9 -17.27 18.98 2.97
N ALA A 10 -17.21 17.75 3.50
CA ALA A 10 -16.06 17.23 4.24
C ALA A 10 -15.23 16.25 3.38
N LEU A 11 -13.91 16.39 3.40
CA LEU A 11 -12.99 15.52 2.66
C LEU A 11 -12.78 14.22 3.43
N HIS A 12 -13.08 13.10 2.78
CA HIS A 12 -12.90 11.77 3.34
C HIS A 12 -11.80 11.00 2.59
N CYS A 13 -11.10 10.13 3.32
CA CYS A 13 -10.34 9.02 2.77
C CYS A 13 -11.15 7.76 3.03
N GLU A 14 -11.65 7.11 1.98
CA GLU A 14 -12.66 6.05 2.09
C GLU A 14 -13.87 6.58 2.89
N ASP A 15 -14.25 5.92 3.99
CA ASP A 15 -15.34 6.35 4.87
C ASP A 15 -14.87 7.20 6.07
N VAL A 16 -13.60 7.61 6.11
CA VAL A 16 -13.00 8.34 7.24
C VAL A 16 -12.87 9.83 6.92
N ASP A 17 -13.56 10.67 7.69
CA ASP A 17 -13.41 12.13 7.66
C ASP A 17 -11.98 12.55 8.06
N LEU A 18 -11.28 13.26 7.16
CA LEU A 18 -9.91 13.71 7.40
C LEU A 18 -9.79 14.78 8.48
N ALA A 19 -10.86 15.52 8.79
CA ALA A 19 -10.85 16.44 9.93
C ALA A 19 -10.69 15.68 11.25
N ARG A 20 -11.32 14.50 11.37
CA ARG A 20 -11.15 13.62 12.53
C ARG A 20 -9.72 13.05 12.63
N VAL A 21 -9.10 12.73 11.49
CA VAL A 21 -7.70 12.29 11.44
C VAL A 21 -6.78 13.41 11.90
N ALA A 22 -6.95 14.63 11.36
CA ALA A 22 -6.17 15.81 11.74
C ALA A 22 -6.33 16.15 13.23
N GLY A 23 -7.55 16.07 13.78
CA GLY A 23 -7.81 16.29 15.20
C GLY A 23 -7.16 15.23 16.10
N LYS A 24 -7.12 13.97 15.67
CA LYS A 24 -6.55 12.86 16.45
C LYS A 24 -5.03 12.79 16.40
N PHE A 25 -4.42 13.01 15.23
CA PHE A 25 -3.00 12.78 14.99
C PHE A 25 -2.19 14.08 14.79
N GLY A 26 -2.86 15.23 14.72
CA GLY A 26 -2.25 16.52 14.43
C GLY A 26 -1.92 16.71 12.95
N THR A 27 -1.30 17.84 12.62
CA THR A 27 -0.86 18.18 11.27
C THR A 27 0.59 18.67 11.26
N PRO A 28 1.41 18.31 10.25
CA PRO A 28 1.05 17.52 9.07
C PRO A 28 0.96 16.01 9.35
N THR A 29 0.02 15.33 8.70
CA THR A 29 -0.17 13.87 8.78
C THR A 29 -0.40 13.30 7.38
N TYR A 30 0.35 12.25 7.03
CA TYR A 30 0.09 11.48 5.80
C TYR A 30 -1.03 10.46 6.03
N VAL A 31 -1.97 10.40 5.08
CA VAL A 31 -3.08 9.43 5.09
C VAL A 31 -3.03 8.66 3.77
N TYR A 32 -3.08 7.34 3.86
CA TYR A 32 -3.10 6.45 2.70
C TYR A 32 -4.40 5.63 2.72
N SER A 33 -5.04 5.48 1.57
CA SER A 33 -6.20 4.60 1.39
C SER A 33 -5.71 3.18 1.09
N ALA A 34 -6.08 2.23 1.92
CA ALA A 34 -5.76 0.83 1.71
C ALA A 34 -6.50 0.28 0.49
N GLU A 35 -7.77 0.65 0.32
CA GLU A 35 -8.59 0.20 -0.80
C GLU A 35 -8.07 0.75 -2.13
N THR A 36 -7.57 1.99 -2.17
CA THR A 36 -6.93 2.55 -3.38
C THR A 36 -5.68 1.75 -3.77
N ILE A 37 -4.85 1.39 -2.80
CA ILE A 37 -3.61 0.63 -3.05
C ILE A 37 -3.95 -0.76 -3.58
N LEU A 38 -4.92 -1.44 -2.96
CA LEU A 38 -5.37 -2.75 -3.38
C LEU A 38 -6.04 -2.72 -4.77
N ASP A 39 -6.90 -1.73 -5.05
CA ASP A 39 -7.52 -1.58 -6.39
C ASP A 39 -6.46 -1.47 -7.48
N HIS A 40 -5.43 -0.65 -7.27
CA HIS A 40 -4.37 -0.47 -8.27
C HIS A 40 -3.57 -1.75 -8.47
N TYR A 41 -3.24 -2.46 -7.38
CA TYR A 41 -2.57 -3.76 -7.46
C TYR A 41 -3.43 -4.78 -8.21
N THR A 42 -4.68 -5.00 -7.78
CA THR A 42 -5.59 -6.00 -8.36
C THR A 42 -5.88 -5.72 -9.83
N ARG A 43 -5.99 -4.46 -10.24
CA ARG A 43 -6.19 -4.12 -11.66
C ARG A 43 -4.96 -4.44 -12.52
N LEU A 44 -3.76 -4.24 -11.98
CA LEU A 44 -2.52 -4.61 -12.67
C LEU A 44 -2.38 -6.12 -12.76
N ASP A 45 -2.63 -6.83 -11.66
CA ASP A 45 -2.62 -8.29 -11.57
C ASP A 45 -3.61 -8.92 -12.57
N ALA A 46 -4.85 -8.43 -12.57
CA ALA A 46 -5.88 -8.89 -13.51
C ALA A 46 -5.52 -8.62 -14.98
N ALA A 47 -4.87 -7.49 -15.28
CA ALA A 47 -4.44 -7.18 -16.64
C ALA A 47 -3.32 -8.10 -17.15
N LEU A 48 -2.51 -8.66 -16.24
CA LEU A 48 -1.42 -9.58 -16.55
C LEU A 48 -1.80 -11.06 -16.41
N ALA A 49 -3.03 -11.37 -15.99
CA ALA A 49 -3.53 -12.73 -15.78
C ALA A 49 -3.26 -13.76 -16.90
N PRO A 50 -3.22 -13.39 -18.20
CA PRO A 50 -2.84 -14.34 -19.27
C PRO A 50 -1.37 -14.79 -19.26
N LEU A 51 -0.50 -14.13 -18.48
CA LEU A 51 0.93 -14.39 -18.39
C LEU A 51 1.27 -15.09 -17.07
N ASP A 52 2.28 -15.96 -17.08
CA ASP A 52 2.96 -16.35 -15.84
C ASP A 52 3.77 -15.14 -15.33
N HIS A 53 3.30 -14.52 -14.25
CA HIS A 53 3.83 -13.25 -13.80
C HIS A 53 3.89 -13.14 -12.26
N LEU A 54 4.75 -12.25 -11.79
CA LEU A 54 4.83 -11.80 -10.41
C LEU A 54 4.98 -10.28 -10.42
N ILE A 55 4.07 -9.57 -9.76
CA ILE A 55 4.20 -8.12 -9.59
C ILE A 55 5.13 -7.86 -8.41
N CYS A 56 6.29 -7.25 -8.69
CA CYS A 56 7.22 -6.80 -7.66
C CYS A 56 7.03 -5.30 -7.38
N TYR A 57 6.49 -4.96 -6.22
CA TYR A 57 6.34 -3.56 -5.81
C TYR A 57 7.71 -2.95 -5.48
N ALA A 58 8.03 -1.81 -6.08
CA ALA A 58 9.26 -1.07 -5.80
C ALA A 58 9.19 -0.42 -4.41
N VAL A 59 9.87 -1.00 -3.42
CA VAL A 59 9.77 -0.63 -2.00
C VAL A 59 10.13 0.85 -1.75
N LYS A 60 11.06 1.39 -2.53
CA LYS A 60 11.48 2.80 -2.48
C LYS A 60 10.35 3.80 -2.70
N ALA A 61 9.26 3.42 -3.36
CA ALA A 61 8.12 4.31 -3.59
C ALA A 61 7.39 4.64 -2.28
N ASN A 62 7.16 3.65 -1.43
CA ASN A 62 6.65 3.83 -0.07
C ASN A 62 6.94 2.59 0.78
N SER A 63 7.94 2.68 1.66
CA SER A 63 8.39 1.55 2.50
C SER A 63 7.68 1.48 3.85
N ASN A 64 6.49 2.10 3.97
CA ASN A 64 5.67 1.99 5.18
C ASN A 64 5.26 0.52 5.40
N ARG A 65 5.50 0.01 6.62
CA ARG A 65 5.30 -1.41 6.94
C ARG A 65 3.86 -1.89 6.77
N ALA A 66 2.86 -1.02 6.98
CA ALA A 66 1.46 -1.37 6.79
C ALA A 66 1.12 -1.54 5.30
N ILE A 67 1.69 -0.71 4.41
CA ILE A 67 1.53 -0.83 2.96
C ILE A 67 2.23 -2.09 2.43
N LEU A 68 3.45 -2.35 2.89
CA LEU A 68 4.18 -3.57 2.50
C LEU A 68 3.41 -4.82 2.93
N LYS A 69 2.83 -4.83 4.15
CA LYS A 69 1.96 -5.92 4.59
C LYS A 69 0.74 -6.06 3.67
N LEU A 70 0.04 -4.96 3.41
CA LEU A 70 -1.18 -4.95 2.59
C LEU A 70 -0.93 -5.58 1.20
N LEU A 71 0.18 -5.22 0.57
CA LEU A 71 0.58 -5.77 -0.73
C LEU A 71 1.05 -7.23 -0.65
N ALA A 72 1.78 -7.61 0.41
CA ALA A 72 2.19 -8.99 0.62
C ALA A 72 0.97 -9.92 0.83
N ASP A 73 -0.01 -9.47 1.63
CA ASP A 73 -1.26 -10.19 1.87
C ASP A 73 -2.09 -10.32 0.57
N ALA A 74 -1.94 -9.39 -0.37
CA ALA A 74 -2.54 -9.43 -1.71
C ALA A 74 -1.75 -10.29 -2.73
N GLY A 75 -0.58 -10.83 -2.35
CA GLY A 75 0.23 -11.72 -3.20
C GLY A 75 1.40 -11.05 -3.93
N ALA A 76 1.69 -9.78 -3.66
CA ALA A 76 2.79 -9.07 -4.30
C ALA A 76 4.17 -9.61 -3.89
N GLY A 77 5.12 -9.57 -4.83
CA GLY A 77 6.55 -9.56 -4.55
C GLY A 77 7.08 -8.15 -4.28
N PHE A 78 8.38 -8.03 -4.03
CA PHE A 78 9.03 -6.75 -3.73
C PHE A 78 10.35 -6.59 -4.48
N ASP A 79 10.51 -5.46 -5.17
CA ASP A 79 11.79 -5.00 -5.72
C ASP A 79 12.50 -4.15 -4.67
N VAL A 80 13.68 -4.61 -4.24
CA VAL A 80 14.45 -4.03 -3.14
C VAL A 80 15.84 -3.61 -3.62
N VAL A 81 16.27 -2.41 -3.22
CA VAL A 81 17.56 -1.82 -3.65
C VAL A 81 18.53 -1.58 -2.50
N SER A 82 18.16 -1.96 -1.27
CA SER A 82 19.04 -1.85 -0.10
C SER A 82 18.76 -2.94 0.93
N GLY A 83 19.76 -3.24 1.77
CA GLY A 83 19.60 -4.15 2.91
C GLY A 83 18.55 -3.67 3.91
N GLY A 84 18.32 -2.37 4.03
CA GLY A 84 17.28 -1.80 4.89
C GLY A 84 15.85 -2.06 4.37
N GLU A 85 15.66 -2.06 3.04
CA GLU A 85 14.38 -2.43 2.43
C GLU A 85 14.12 -3.93 2.54
N LEU A 86 15.15 -4.74 2.26
CA LEU A 86 15.08 -6.19 2.47
C LEU A 86 14.70 -6.52 3.92
N PHE A 87 15.33 -5.86 4.90
CA PHE A 87 14.98 -6.02 6.30
C PHE A 87 13.51 -5.64 6.59
N ARG A 88 13.00 -4.55 6.02
CA ARG A 88 11.59 -4.14 6.23
C ARG A 88 10.60 -5.15 5.69
N VAL A 89 10.89 -5.75 4.53
CA VAL A 89 10.06 -6.78 3.90
C VAL A 89 10.11 -8.08 4.71
N LEU A 90 11.30 -8.54 5.10
CA LEU A 90 11.49 -9.82 5.79
C LEU A 90 11.10 -9.78 7.28
N ALA A 91 11.44 -8.72 8.01
CA ALA A 91 11.20 -8.61 9.45
C ALA A 91 9.81 -8.02 9.79
N GLY A 92 9.00 -7.68 8.78
CA GLY A 92 7.65 -7.17 8.94
C GLY A 92 6.58 -8.26 9.06
N PRO A 93 5.33 -7.88 9.36
CA PRO A 93 4.17 -8.79 9.29
C PRO A 93 3.82 -9.26 7.87
N ALA A 94 4.64 -8.90 6.86
CA ALA A 94 4.69 -9.51 5.53
C ALA A 94 5.55 -10.80 5.49
N GLY A 95 6.29 -11.10 6.57
CA GLY A 95 7.34 -12.12 6.59
C GLY A 95 6.88 -13.47 7.14
N VAL A 96 6.36 -14.32 6.24
CA VAL A 96 6.89 -15.65 5.87
C VAL A 96 6.37 -15.91 4.45
N GLY A 97 7.20 -15.71 3.41
CA GLY A 97 6.83 -16.00 2.02
C GLY A 97 6.99 -14.86 1.00
N ALA A 98 7.39 -13.66 1.43
CA ALA A 98 7.61 -12.53 0.52
C ALA A 98 8.75 -12.83 -0.48
N LYS A 99 8.41 -12.84 -1.78
CA LYS A 99 9.37 -13.00 -2.88
C LYS A 99 10.05 -11.66 -3.15
N CYS A 100 11.38 -11.62 -3.06
CA CYS A 100 12.17 -10.42 -3.34
C CYS A 100 13.01 -10.64 -4.60
N THR A 101 13.14 -9.59 -5.42
CA THR A 101 14.02 -9.54 -6.60
C THR A 101 15.10 -8.50 -6.42
#